data_AF-A0A3D5I754-F1
#
_entry.id   AF-A0A3D5I754-F1
#
_cell.length_a   1.000
_cell.length_b   1.000
_cell.length_c   1.000
_cell.angle_alpha   90.00
_cell.angle_beta   90.00
_cell.angle_gamma   90.00
#
_symmetry.space_group_name_H-M   'P 1'
#
loop_
_entity.id
_entity.type
_entity.pdbx_description
1 polymer ?
#
loop_
_entity_poly.entity_id
_entity_poly.type
_entity_poly.pdbx_seq_one_letter_code
_entity_poly.pdbx_strand_id
1 'polypeptide(L)'
;VPMMTWGALDGNNNIVRDPTFPDVPTFKEVCDATDGCATSGPAWEAWKAFFIAGFPSQKIAFLPQGTPQDIVDAYVEAFAKIKARPDFAKISAKRLGKYPMYVGGDAKTALGGAITVSDSAKTYVKGWLKDEFGVSLQ
;
A
#
# COMPACT_ATOMS: atom_id res chain seq x y z
N VAL A 1 -6.76 7.53 23.27
CA VAL A 1 -6.77 6.15 22.75
C VAL A 1 -6.73 6.25 21.23
N PRO A 2 -5.85 5.51 20.52
CA PRO A 2 -5.82 5.54 19.05
C PRO A 2 -7.18 5.07 18.51
N MET A 3 -7.74 5.83 17.57
CA MET A 3 -9.08 5.53 17.01
C MET A 3 -9.04 4.35 16.04
N MET A 4 -8.01 4.30 15.18
CA MET A 4 -7.80 3.27 14.17
C MET A 4 -6.38 3.30 13.61
N THR A 5 -6.02 2.27 12.86
CA THR A 5 -4.88 2.21 11.94
C THR A 5 -5.39 2.26 10.50
N TRP A 6 -4.50 2.52 9.54
CA TRP A 6 -4.87 2.32 8.13
C TRP A 6 -4.99 0.84 7.76
N GLY A 7 -4.36 -0.04 8.55
CA GLY A 7 -4.20 -1.47 8.27
C GLY A 7 -2.91 -1.77 7.50
N ALA A 8 -2.76 -3.03 7.11
CA ALA A 8 -1.70 -3.54 6.26
C ALA A 8 -2.28 -4.39 5.12
N LEU A 9 -1.46 -4.79 4.15
CA LEU A 9 -1.88 -5.70 3.08
C LEU A 9 -1.40 -7.12 3.33
N ASP A 10 -2.28 -8.10 3.12
CA ASP A 10 -1.87 -9.49 2.92
C ASP A 10 -1.38 -9.74 1.48
N GLY A 11 -0.96 -10.98 1.19
CA GLY A 11 -0.49 -11.37 -0.15
C GLY A 11 -1.55 -11.30 -1.26
N ASN A 12 -2.82 -11.09 -0.92
CA ASN A 12 -3.94 -10.98 -1.85
C ASN A 12 -4.47 -9.53 -1.96
N ASN A 13 -3.72 -8.55 -1.46
CA ASN A 13 -4.13 -7.14 -1.37
C ASN A 13 -5.41 -6.91 -0.53
N ASN A 14 -5.72 -7.79 0.43
CA ASN A 14 -6.76 -7.51 1.41
C ASN A 14 -6.20 -6.64 2.53
N ILE A 15 -7.04 -5.75 3.05
CA ILE A 15 -6.69 -4.95 4.22
C ILE A 15 -6.87 -5.81 5.45
N VAL A 16 -5.76 -6.01 6.16
CA VAL A 16 -5.68 -6.75 7.42
C VAL A 16 -5.22 -5.83 8.55
N ARG A 17 -5.30 -6.30 9.79
CA ARG A 17 -4.81 -5.58 10.97
C ARG A 17 -3.34 -5.21 10.82
N ASP A 18 -2.99 -4.05 11.35
CA ASP A 18 -1.61 -3.59 11.38
C ASP A 18 -0.77 -4.54 12.25
N PRO A 19 0.33 -5.14 11.73
CA PRO A 19 1.14 -6.06 12.52
C PRO A 19 1.84 -5.39 13.71
N THR A 20 2.01 -4.06 13.65
CA THR A 20 2.58 -3.25 14.74
C THR A 20 1.57 -3.00 15.84
N PHE A 21 0.29 -2.83 15.49
CA PHE A 21 -0.81 -2.51 16.40
C PHE A 21 -2.01 -3.45 16.19
N PRO A 22 -1.85 -4.77 16.47
CA PRO A 22 -2.86 -5.77 16.11
C PRO A 22 -4.20 -5.55 16.83
N ASP A 23 -4.17 -4.97 18.03
CA ASP A 23 -5.36 -4.74 18.85
C ASP A 23 -6.15 -3.48 18.45
N VAL A 24 -5.62 -2.64 17.55
CA VAL A 24 -6.27 -1.40 17.09
C VAL A 24 -6.99 -1.66 15.76
N PRO A 25 -8.27 -1.23 15.60
CA PRO A 25 -9.04 -1.48 14.37
C PRO A 25 -8.43 -0.81 13.16
N THR A 26 -8.65 -1.39 11.98
CA THR A 26 -8.36 -0.75 10.70
C THR A 26 -9.43 0.26 10.35
N PHE A 27 -9.12 1.20 9.45
CA PHE A 27 -10.13 2.07 8.83
C PHE A 27 -11.24 1.26 8.17
N LYS A 28 -10.92 0.10 7.55
CA LYS A 28 -11.92 -0.78 6.95
C LYS A 28 -12.96 -1.21 7.99
N GLU A 29 -12.52 -1.71 9.15
CA GLU A 29 -13.43 -2.18 10.19
C GLU A 29 -14.23 -1.06 10.85
N VAL A 30 -13.63 0.12 11.02
CA VAL A 30 -14.36 1.30 11.51
C VAL A 30 -15.39 1.75 10.48
N CYS A 31 -15.05 1.78 9.19
CA CYS A 31 -15.97 2.09 8.10
C CYS A 31 -17.13 1.09 8.06
N ASP A 32 -16.86 -0.21 8.08
CA ASP A 32 -17.90 -1.25 8.10
C ASP A 32 -18.85 -1.13 9.31
N ALA A 33 -18.36 -0.62 10.43
CA ALA A 33 -19.14 -0.39 11.64
C ALA A 33 -19.84 0.98 11.70
N THR A 34 -19.67 1.83 10.67
CA THR A 34 -20.20 3.20 10.63
C THR A 34 -21.29 3.33 9.58
N ASP A 35 -22.48 3.77 10.00
CA ASP A 35 -23.59 4.03 9.08
C ASP A 35 -23.19 5.01 7.98
N GLY A 36 -23.48 4.63 6.72
CA GLY A 36 -23.16 5.42 5.54
C GLY A 36 -21.75 5.20 4.97
N CYS A 37 -20.92 4.35 5.57
CA CYS A 37 -19.63 3.96 5.03
C CYS A 37 -19.69 2.53 4.46
N ALA A 38 -19.33 2.37 3.18
CA ALA A 38 -19.33 1.08 2.50
C ALA A 38 -17.91 0.73 2.05
N THR A 39 -17.39 -0.42 2.48
CA THR A 39 -16.10 -0.92 1.99
C THR A 39 -16.26 -1.73 0.70
N SER A 40 -17.06 -1.20 -0.23
CA SER A 40 -17.32 -1.77 -1.54
C SER A 40 -17.69 -0.69 -2.56
N GLY A 41 -17.60 -1.04 -3.85
CA GLY A 41 -17.95 -0.14 -4.93
C GLY A 41 -16.87 0.91 -5.27
N PRO A 42 -17.13 1.79 -6.26
CA PRO A 42 -16.11 2.64 -6.86
C PRO A 42 -15.40 3.58 -5.88
N ALA A 43 -16.12 4.12 -4.89
CA ALA A 43 -15.56 4.99 -3.87
C ALA A 43 -14.54 4.24 -2.98
N TRP A 44 -14.89 3.02 -2.56
CA TRP A 44 -13.98 2.17 -1.81
C TRP A 44 -12.77 1.74 -2.63
N GLU A 45 -12.97 1.35 -3.89
CA GLU A 45 -11.85 0.98 -4.78
C GLU A 45 -10.89 2.16 -5.01
N ALA A 46 -11.42 3.38 -5.15
CA ALA A 46 -10.62 4.60 -5.21
C ALA A 46 -9.84 4.85 -3.92
N TRP A 47 -10.51 4.77 -2.76
CA TRP A 47 -9.87 4.91 -1.46
C TRP A 47 -8.77 3.86 -1.25
N LYS A 48 -9.05 2.60 -1.59
CA LYS A 48 -8.12 1.48 -1.48
C LYS A 48 -6.90 1.70 -2.38
N ALA A 49 -7.09 2.18 -3.61
CA ALA A 49 -5.97 2.52 -4.51
C ALA A 49 -5.05 3.59 -3.89
N PHE A 50 -5.62 4.68 -3.37
CA PHE A 50 -4.84 5.71 -2.69
C PHE A 50 -4.17 5.20 -1.41
N PHE A 51 -4.85 4.35 -0.64
CA PHE A 51 -4.28 3.72 0.53
C PHE A 51 -3.04 2.89 0.15
N ILE A 52 -3.15 1.98 -0.83
CA ILE A 52 -2.05 1.10 -1.26
C ILE A 52 -0.84 1.92 -1.72
N ALA A 53 -1.06 2.91 -2.58
CA ALA A 53 0.02 3.76 -3.10
C ALA A 53 0.62 4.67 -2.02
N GLY A 54 -0.22 5.21 -1.13
CA GLY A 54 0.17 6.19 -0.13
C GLY A 54 0.80 5.60 1.14
N PHE A 55 0.57 4.32 1.44
CA PHE A 55 1.03 3.72 2.69
C PHE A 55 1.91 2.46 2.52
N PRO A 56 1.39 1.26 2.20
CA PRO A 56 2.18 0.04 2.14
C PRO A 56 3.17 0.01 0.95
N SER A 57 2.89 0.72 -0.15
CA SER A 57 3.74 0.73 -1.35
C SER A 57 4.36 2.09 -1.67
N GLN A 58 4.61 2.94 -0.65
CA GLN A 58 5.01 4.34 -0.86
C GLN A 58 6.53 4.55 -1.09
N LYS A 59 7.39 3.58 -0.75
CA LYS A 59 8.87 3.71 -0.82
C LYS A 59 9.50 2.59 -1.65
N ILE A 60 9.26 2.63 -2.95
CA ILE A 60 9.76 1.62 -3.89
C ILE A 60 11.11 2.09 -4.46
N ALA A 61 12.09 1.20 -4.47
CA ALA A 61 13.35 1.42 -5.18
C ALA A 61 13.18 1.06 -6.66
N PHE A 62 13.45 2.01 -7.54
CA PHE A 62 13.41 1.83 -8.99
C PHE A 62 14.81 1.92 -9.58
N LEU A 63 15.06 1.11 -10.59
CA LEU A 63 16.21 1.26 -11.49
C LEU A 63 15.72 1.83 -12.83
N PRO A 64 16.57 2.57 -13.57
CA PRO A 64 16.19 3.11 -14.87
C PRO A 64 15.70 2.03 -15.84
N GLN A 65 14.79 2.40 -16.74
CA GLN A 65 14.34 1.51 -17.80
C GLN A 65 15.54 1.07 -18.68
N GLY A 66 15.59 -0.22 -19.01
CA GLY A 66 16.68 -0.81 -19.79
C GLY A 66 17.92 -1.20 -18.98
N THR A 67 17.88 -1.08 -17.64
CA THR A 67 18.95 -1.61 -16.77
C THR A 67 19.15 -3.12 -17.04
N PRO A 68 20.39 -3.58 -17.27
CA PRO A 68 20.69 -5.00 -17.48
C PRO A 68 20.24 -5.88 -16.31
N GLN A 69 19.80 -7.11 -16.62
CA GLN A 69 19.20 -8.01 -15.64
C GLN A 69 20.18 -8.39 -14.51
N ASP A 70 21.46 -8.58 -14.81
CA ASP A 70 22.50 -8.86 -13.82
C ASP A 70 22.65 -7.73 -12.79
N ILE A 71 22.46 -6.47 -13.20
CA ILE A 71 22.43 -5.33 -12.30
C ILE A 71 21.14 -5.31 -11.46
N VAL A 72 19.99 -5.61 -12.06
CA VAL A 72 18.72 -5.75 -11.32
C VAL A 72 18.87 -6.83 -10.24
N ASP A 73 19.42 -7.98 -10.59
CA ASP A 73 19.63 -9.11 -9.70
C ASP A 73 20.58 -8.76 -8.55
N ALA A 74 21.64 -7.99 -8.81
CA ALA A 74 22.55 -7.50 -7.78
C ALA A 74 21.85 -6.63 -6.73
N TYR A 75 20.94 -5.73 -7.14
CA TYR A 75 20.14 -4.92 -6.21
C TYR A 75 19.13 -5.77 -5.43
N VAL A 76 18.45 -6.70 -6.10
CA VAL A 76 17.52 -7.64 -5.45
C VAL A 76 18.25 -8.46 -4.38
N GLU A 77 19.44 -8.99 -4.70
CA GLU A 77 20.26 -9.74 -3.75
C GLU A 77 20.72 -8.86 -2.58
N ALA A 78 21.14 -7.62 -2.84
CA ALA A 78 21.55 -6.69 -1.78
C ALA A 78 20.40 -6.39 -0.80
N PHE A 79 19.19 -6.11 -1.31
CA PHE A 79 18.02 -5.90 -0.46
C PHE A 79 17.60 -7.17 0.29
N ALA A 80 17.70 -8.35 -0.34
CA ALA A 80 17.45 -9.62 0.33
C ALA A 80 18.42 -9.86 1.49
N LYS A 81 19.72 -9.57 1.28
CA LYS A 81 20.74 -9.63 2.34
C LYS A 81 20.43 -8.67 3.49
N ILE A 82 19.99 -7.43 3.19
CA ILE A 82 19.58 -6.46 4.22
C ILE A 82 18.40 -6.99 5.03
N LYS A 83 17.34 -7.46 4.36
CA LYS A 83 16.13 -8.02 5.00
C LYS A 83 16.45 -9.23 5.88
N ALA A 84 17.41 -10.05 5.46
CA ALA A 84 17.83 -11.27 6.17
C ALA A 84 18.78 -11.02 7.35
N ARG A 85 19.24 -9.78 7.58
CA ARG A 85 20.12 -9.49 8.72
C ARG A 85 19.41 -9.83 10.04
N PRO A 86 20.11 -10.45 11.02
CA PRO A 86 19.52 -10.78 12.32
C PRO A 86 18.96 -9.59 13.09
N ASP A 87 19.52 -8.40 12.88
CA ASP A 87 19.11 -7.16 13.54
C ASP A 87 18.04 -6.37 12.76
N PHE A 88 17.69 -6.78 11.54
CA PHE A 88 16.79 -6.03 10.67
C PHE A 88 15.41 -5.83 11.30
N ALA A 89 14.79 -6.89 11.82
CA ALA A 89 13.46 -6.80 12.43
C ALA A 89 13.43 -5.83 13.62
N LYS A 90 14.49 -5.80 14.44
CA LYS A 90 14.63 -4.88 15.57
C LYS A 90 14.79 -3.43 15.10
N ILE A 91 15.61 -3.19 14.08
CA ILE A 91 15.83 -1.86 13.50
C ILE A 91 14.56 -1.35 12.84
N SER A 92 13.92 -2.18 12.01
CA SER A 92 12.69 -1.83 11.28
C SER A 92 11.55 -1.53 12.25
N ALA A 93 11.31 -2.37 13.27
CA ALA A 93 10.25 -2.17 14.24
C ALA A 93 10.33 -0.79 14.94
N LYS A 94 11.54 -0.31 15.22
CA LYS A 94 11.75 1.00 15.88
C LYS A 94 11.51 2.20 14.94
N ARG A 95 11.68 2.03 13.62
CA ARG A 95 11.67 3.14 12.65
C ARG A 95 10.43 3.16 11.77
N LEU A 96 9.99 1.98 11.35
CA LEU A 96 8.94 1.78 10.37
C LEU A 96 7.79 0.93 10.93
N GLY A 97 8.00 0.17 12.00
CA GLY A 97 7.03 -0.80 12.51
C GLY A 97 7.33 -2.22 12.02
N LYS A 98 6.40 -3.14 12.26
CA LYS A 98 6.56 -4.58 11.97
C LYS A 98 6.14 -4.97 10.54
N TYR A 99 6.12 -4.01 9.61
CA TYR A 99 5.73 -4.26 8.23
C TYR A 99 6.79 -5.10 7.49
N PRO A 100 6.37 -6.00 6.59
CA PRO A 100 7.29 -6.75 5.75
C PRO A 100 7.99 -5.84 4.74
N MET A 101 9.25 -6.15 4.43
CA MET A 101 9.96 -5.55 3.31
C MET A 101 9.80 -6.44 2.07
N TYR A 102 9.24 -5.90 0.99
CA TYR A 102 9.12 -6.59 -0.29
C TYR A 102 10.43 -6.48 -1.09
N VAL A 103 10.83 -7.56 -1.74
CA VAL A 103 12.07 -7.63 -2.53
C VAL A 103 11.80 -8.45 -3.80
N GLY A 104 12.41 -8.07 -4.92
CA GLY A 104 12.29 -8.81 -6.18
C GLY A 104 10.84 -8.95 -6.66
N GLY A 105 10.39 -10.20 -6.89
CA GLY A 105 9.04 -10.50 -7.37
C GLY A 105 7.94 -9.91 -6.49
N ASP A 106 8.08 -9.99 -5.16
CA ASP A 106 7.09 -9.43 -4.22
C ASP A 106 6.97 -7.91 -4.38
N ALA A 107 8.10 -7.21 -4.60
CA ALA A 107 8.10 -5.77 -4.81
C ALA A 107 7.41 -5.40 -6.13
N LYS A 108 7.56 -6.23 -7.17
CA LYS A 108 6.85 -6.06 -8.45
C LYS A 108 5.35 -6.28 -8.29
N THR A 109 4.92 -7.28 -7.52
CA THR A 109 3.51 -7.51 -7.20
C THR A 109 2.92 -6.34 -6.41
N ALA A 110 3.62 -5.86 -5.39
CA ALA A 110 3.20 -4.71 -4.59
C ALA A 110 3.09 -3.43 -5.42
N LEU A 111 4.03 -3.20 -6.36
CA LEU A 111 3.95 -2.11 -7.34
C LEU A 111 2.69 -2.24 -8.20
N GLY A 112 2.40 -3.44 -8.71
CA GLY A 112 1.20 -3.70 -9.52
C GLY A 112 -0.08 -3.27 -8.79
N GLY A 113 -0.21 -3.62 -7.51
CA GLY A 113 -1.36 -3.19 -6.70
C GLY A 113 -1.40 -1.68 -6.44
N ALA A 114 -0.25 -1.00 -6.42
CA ALA A 114 -0.16 0.43 -6.18
C ALA A 114 -0.45 1.30 -7.41
N ILE A 115 -0.17 0.81 -8.62
CA ILE A 115 -0.34 1.59 -9.87
C ILE A 115 -1.52 1.14 -10.72
N THR A 116 -2.18 0.03 -10.35
CA THR A 116 -3.37 -0.45 -11.05
C THR A 116 -4.62 0.09 -10.40
N VAL A 117 -5.29 1.02 -11.08
CA VAL A 117 -6.55 1.61 -10.64
C VAL A 117 -7.64 1.24 -11.64
N SER A 118 -8.76 0.70 -11.15
CA SER A 118 -9.91 0.35 -11.99
C SER A 118 -10.53 1.59 -12.66
N ASP A 119 -11.16 1.39 -13.81
CA ASP A 119 -11.78 2.51 -14.53
C ASP A 119 -12.97 3.09 -13.78
N SER A 120 -13.68 2.28 -12.99
CA SER A 120 -14.73 2.76 -12.09
C SER A 120 -14.18 3.66 -10.99
N ALA A 121 -13.05 3.29 -10.37
CA ALA A 121 -12.38 4.12 -9.38
C ALA A 121 -11.84 5.43 -10.00
N LYS A 122 -11.23 5.37 -11.19
CA LYS A 122 -10.79 6.58 -11.90
C LYS A 122 -11.96 7.52 -12.21
N THR A 123 -13.07 6.97 -12.71
CA THR A 123 -14.29 7.73 -13.01
C THR A 123 -14.84 8.39 -11.75
N TYR A 124 -14.90 7.65 -10.64
CA TYR A 124 -15.31 8.17 -9.34
C TYR A 124 -14.42 9.34 -8.91
N VAL A 125 -13.09 9.20 -8.95
CA VAL A 125 -12.15 10.26 -8.56
C VAL A 125 -12.29 11.50 -9.44
N LYS A 126 -12.41 11.34 -10.77
CA LYS A 126 -12.63 12.47 -11.68
C LYS A 126 -13.93 13.22 -11.36
N GLY A 127 -15.01 12.50 -11.07
CA GLY A 127 -16.29 13.08 -10.65
C GLY A 127 -16.17 13.81 -9.31
N TRP A 128 -15.66 13.14 -8.29
CA TRP A 128 -15.43 13.70 -6.96
C TRP A 128 -14.58 14.98 -7.00
N LEU A 129 -13.50 15.00 -7.77
CA LEU A 129 -12.65 16.19 -7.95
C LEU A 129 -13.41 17.37 -8.57
N LYS A 130 -14.30 17.09 -9.52
CA LYS A 130 -15.12 18.12 -10.16
C LYS A 130 -16.20 18.63 -9.21
N ASP A 131 -16.91 17.74 -8.54
CA ASP A 131 -18.08 18.09 -7.74
C ASP A 131 -17.69 18.79 -6.43
N GLU A 132 -16.63 18.33 -5.76
CA GLU A 132 -16.20 18.89 -4.46
C GLU A 132 -15.22 20.07 -4.62
N PHE A 133 -14.39 20.06 -5.67
CA PHE A 133 -13.30 21.02 -5.82
C PHE A 133 -13.31 21.81 -7.13
N GLY A 134 -14.26 21.56 -8.05
CA GLY A 134 -14.31 22.22 -9.35
C GLY A 134 -13.16 21.82 -10.29
N VAL A 135 -12.40 20.77 -9.98
CA VAL A 135 -11.23 20.34 -10.76
C VAL A 135 -11.65 19.32 -11.82
N SER A 136 -11.35 19.62 -13.09
CA SER A 136 -11.58 18.70 -14.21
C SER A 136 -10.26 18.16 -14.76
N LEU A 137 -10.07 16.86 -14.67
CA LEU A 137 -8.91 16.16 -15.25
C LEU A 137 -9.24 15.66 -16.66
N GLN A 138 -8.41 16.01 -17.64
CA GLN A 138 -8.50 15.50 -19.01
C GLN A 138 -8.31 13.98 -19.05
#